data_AF-A0A2V6PCS9-F1
#
_entry.id   AF-A0A2V6PCS9-F1
#
_cell.length_a   1.000
_cell.length_b   1.000
_cell.length_c   1.000
_cell.angle_alpha   90.00
_cell.angle_beta   90.00
_cell.angle_gamma   90.00
#
_symmetry.space_group_name_H-M   'P 1'
#
loop_
_entity.id
_entity.type
_entity.pdbx_description
1 polymer ?
#
loop_
_entity_poly.entity_id
_entity_poly.type
_entity_poly.pdbx_seq_one_letter_code
_entity_poly.pdbx_strand_id
1 'polypeptide(L)'
;MVAAAATSASPARAQSISDVKLGEAKQLAGAVLRALQQCVQRKGPGASCTLAEVASAAGVNPGTGASGDGRWVVGPSSTLTLSSGAPPVTTGAITVAGTTRDTAGLATSLYVMPSGSKCRCETRSGAPPGPDGGARC
;
A
#
# COMPACT_ATOMS: atom_id res chain seq x y z
N MET A 1 -26.40 40.88 -10.66
CA MET A 1 -26.85 39.48 -10.77
C MET A 1 -25.84 38.61 -10.05
N VAL A 2 -26.27 37.93 -8.97
CA VAL A 2 -25.42 37.05 -8.17
C VAL A 2 -25.29 35.72 -8.93
N ALA A 3 -24.08 35.41 -9.41
CA ALA A 3 -23.81 34.11 -10.01
C ALA A 3 -23.77 33.06 -8.90
N ALA A 4 -24.82 32.24 -8.82
CA ALA A 4 -24.82 31.05 -7.99
C ALA A 4 -23.78 30.06 -8.54
N ALA A 5 -22.62 29.98 -7.87
CA ALA A 5 -21.67 28.90 -8.11
C ALA A 5 -22.32 27.59 -7.65
N ALA A 6 -22.97 26.90 -8.58
CA ALA A 6 -23.35 25.51 -8.39
C ALA A 6 -22.07 24.73 -8.06
N THR A 7 -21.90 24.38 -6.79
CA THR A 7 -20.82 23.53 -6.32
C THR A 7 -21.17 22.10 -6.72
N SER A 8 -21.08 21.81 -8.02
CA SER A 8 -21.14 20.44 -8.50
C SER A 8 -19.90 19.72 -8.00
N ALA A 9 -20.11 18.58 -7.35
CA ALA A 9 -19.10 17.57 -7.17
C ALA A 9 -18.68 17.05 -8.56
N SER A 10 -17.88 17.83 -9.28
CA SER A 10 -17.38 17.47 -10.60
C SER A 10 -16.52 16.20 -10.47
N PRO A 11 -16.53 15.31 -11.47
CA PRO A 11 -15.72 14.09 -11.46
C PRO A 11 -14.22 14.38 -11.21
N ALA A 12 -13.73 15.55 -11.64
CA ALA A 12 -12.37 16.01 -11.36
C ALA A 12 -12.09 16.22 -9.86
N ARG A 13 -13.05 16.77 -9.10
CA ARG A 13 -12.90 16.97 -7.63
C ARG A 13 -13.01 15.64 -6.88
N ALA A 14 -13.86 14.74 -7.33
CA ALA A 14 -13.94 13.39 -6.75
C ALA A 14 -12.63 12.62 -6.97
N GLN A 15 -12.04 12.74 -8.17
CA GLN A 15 -10.77 12.11 -8.49
C GLN A 15 -9.62 12.66 -7.66
N SER A 16 -9.52 13.99 -7.50
CA SER A 16 -8.45 14.57 -6.67
C SER A 16 -8.53 14.16 -5.20
N ILE A 17 -9.73 13.96 -4.65
CA ILE A 17 -9.93 13.42 -3.29
C ILE A 17 -9.43 11.98 -3.21
N SER A 18 -9.75 11.15 -4.22
CA SER A 18 -9.25 9.77 -4.30
C SER A 18 -7.73 9.73 -4.40
N ASP A 19 -7.11 10.62 -5.17
CA ASP A 19 -5.64 10.71 -5.29
C ASP A 19 -4.98 11.11 -3.96
N VAL A 20 -5.57 12.07 -3.23
CA VAL A 20 -5.10 12.47 -1.89
C VAL A 20 -5.18 11.30 -0.91
N LYS A 21 -6.31 10.60 -0.89
CA LYS A 21 -6.51 9.43 -0.02
C LYS A 21 -5.59 8.27 -0.40
N LEU A 22 -5.37 8.01 -1.68
CA LEU A 22 -4.37 7.06 -2.14
C LEU A 22 -2.96 7.46 -1.69
N GLY A 23 -2.67 8.75 -1.53
CA GLY A 23 -1.46 9.24 -0.89
C GLY A 23 -1.26 8.66 0.52
N GLU A 24 -2.30 8.63 1.36
CA GLU A 24 -2.26 8.01 2.69
C GLU A 24 -1.91 6.52 2.61
N ALA A 25 -2.57 5.79 1.70
CA ALA A 25 -2.34 4.36 1.50
C ALA A 25 -0.91 4.07 1.02
N LYS A 26 -0.37 4.90 0.12
CA LYS A 26 1.03 4.83 -0.33
C LYS A 26 2.01 5.08 0.82
N GLN A 27 1.73 6.05 1.69
CA GLN A 27 2.55 6.31 2.87
C GLN A 27 2.56 5.10 3.82
N LEU A 28 1.41 4.49 4.06
CA LEU A 28 1.31 3.27 4.85
C LEU A 28 2.09 2.11 4.21
N ALA A 29 1.93 1.88 2.91
CA ALA A 29 2.70 0.88 2.17
C ALA A 29 4.21 1.12 2.27
N GLY A 30 4.65 2.38 2.20
CA GLY A 30 6.06 2.77 2.38
C GLY A 30 6.58 2.58 3.81
N ALA A 31 5.75 2.78 4.83
CA ALA A 31 6.09 2.47 6.22
C ALA A 31 6.27 0.95 6.42
N VAL A 32 5.35 0.14 5.91
CA VAL A 32 5.44 -1.32 5.92
C VAL A 32 6.68 -1.79 5.17
N LEU A 33 6.96 -1.24 3.98
CA LEU A 33 8.16 -1.60 3.21
C LEU A 33 9.43 -1.34 3.99
N ARG A 34 9.57 -0.16 4.63
CA ARG A 34 10.75 0.15 5.44
C ARG A 34 10.91 -0.82 6.61
N ALA A 35 9.82 -1.18 7.29
CA ALA A 35 9.85 -2.12 8.39
C ALA A 35 10.24 -3.55 7.92
N LEU A 36 9.69 -3.99 6.78
CA LEU A 36 10.06 -5.25 6.14
C LEU A 36 11.52 -5.27 5.69
N GLN A 37 12.00 -4.19 5.09
CA GLN A 37 13.39 -4.02 4.69
C GLN A 37 14.32 -4.16 5.89
N GLN A 38 14.05 -3.45 6.99
CA GLN A 38 14.84 -3.59 8.21
C GLN A 38 14.81 -5.03 8.76
N CYS A 39 13.67 -5.72 8.67
CA CYS A 39 13.55 -7.10 9.11
C CYS A 39 14.41 -8.05 8.27
N VAL A 40 14.31 -8.01 6.94
CA VAL A 40 15.10 -8.92 6.08
C VAL A 40 16.60 -8.61 6.13
N GLN A 41 16.98 -7.33 6.31
CA GLN A 41 18.38 -6.95 6.49
C GLN A 41 18.94 -7.46 7.83
N ARG A 42 18.13 -7.52 8.89
CA ARG A 42 18.53 -8.13 10.17
C ARG A 42 18.67 -9.65 10.09
N LYS A 43 17.82 -10.32 9.31
CA LYS A 43 17.86 -11.78 9.15
C LYS A 43 18.94 -12.25 8.17
N GLY A 44 19.27 -11.43 7.18
CA GLY A 44 20.27 -11.74 6.16
C GLY A 44 19.71 -12.48 4.94
N PRO A 45 20.60 -12.87 4.00
CA PRO A 45 20.21 -13.49 2.73
C PRO A 45 19.49 -14.83 2.91
N GLY A 46 18.49 -15.08 2.06
CA GLY A 46 17.64 -16.29 2.12
C GLY A 46 16.46 -16.17 3.07
N ALA A 47 16.29 -15.03 3.76
CA ALA A 47 15.21 -14.82 4.71
C ALA A 47 14.02 -14.07 4.10
N SER A 48 12.84 -14.38 4.65
CA SER A 48 11.61 -13.63 4.41
C SER A 48 11.11 -12.99 5.71
N CYS A 49 10.45 -11.85 5.55
CA CYS A 49 9.71 -11.18 6.62
C CYS A 49 8.29 -10.90 6.16
N THR A 50 7.34 -11.17 7.04
CA THR A 50 5.91 -10.99 6.81
C THR A 50 5.38 -9.78 7.57
N LEU A 51 4.18 -9.32 7.22
CA LEU A 51 3.48 -8.26 7.95
C LEU A 51 3.40 -8.54 9.45
N ALA A 52 3.11 -9.78 9.85
CA ALA A 52 2.94 -10.15 11.26
C ALA A 52 4.18 -9.85 12.11
N GLU A 53 5.37 -9.98 11.52
CA GLU A 53 6.64 -9.74 12.19
C GLU A 53 6.99 -8.26 12.32
N VAL A 54 6.40 -7.41 11.46
CA VAL A 54 6.74 -5.99 11.37
C VAL A 54 5.59 -5.07 11.72
N ALA A 55 4.41 -5.60 12.04
CA ALA A 55 3.19 -4.83 12.24
C ALA A 55 3.36 -3.68 13.23
N SER A 56 3.96 -3.96 14.39
CA SER A 56 4.24 -2.94 15.42
C SER A 56 5.18 -1.84 14.91
N ALA A 57 6.23 -2.21 14.17
CA ALA A 57 7.18 -1.24 13.60
C ALA A 57 6.56 -0.44 12.43
N ALA A 58 5.59 -1.02 11.73
CA ALA A 58 4.84 -0.39 10.65
C ALA A 58 3.65 0.45 11.14
N GLY A 59 3.34 0.43 12.45
CA GLY A 59 2.22 1.18 13.02
C GLY A 59 0.84 0.61 12.66
N VAL A 60 0.75 -0.71 12.46
CA VAL A 60 -0.51 -1.41 12.18
C VAL A 60 -0.80 -2.47 13.23
N ASN A 61 -2.07 -2.82 13.37
CA ASN A 61 -2.49 -3.90 14.24
C ASN A 61 -1.94 -5.25 13.75
N PRO A 62 -1.27 -6.05 14.60
CA PRO A 62 -0.65 -7.31 14.19
C PRO A 62 -1.65 -8.41 13.82
N GLY A 63 -2.86 -8.39 14.36
CA GLY A 63 -3.89 -9.39 14.07
C GLY A 63 -4.70 -9.07 12.82
N THR A 64 -4.87 -7.79 12.49
CA THR A 64 -5.78 -7.37 11.41
C THR A 64 -5.09 -6.62 10.27
N GLY A 65 -3.85 -6.15 10.44
CA GLY A 65 -3.16 -5.28 9.50
C GLY A 65 -3.75 -3.87 9.39
N ALA A 66 -4.72 -3.51 10.25
CA ALA A 66 -5.38 -2.22 10.23
C ALA A 66 -4.45 -1.09 10.69
N SER A 67 -4.53 0.07 10.04
CA SER A 67 -3.92 1.31 10.53
C SER A 67 -4.54 1.72 11.87
N GLY A 68 -3.83 2.54 12.65
CA GLY A 68 -4.32 2.99 13.96
C GLY A 68 -5.67 3.71 13.93
N ASP A 69 -5.98 4.40 12.84
CA ASP A 69 -7.25 5.07 12.56
C ASP A 69 -8.29 4.16 11.88
N GLY A 70 -7.91 2.93 11.52
CA GLY A 70 -8.80 1.90 10.97
C GLY A 70 -9.27 2.13 9.54
N ARG A 71 -8.83 3.20 8.86
CA ARG A 71 -9.25 3.54 7.49
C ARG A 71 -8.59 2.69 6.41
N TRP A 72 -7.46 2.07 6.73
CA TRP A 72 -6.66 1.27 5.82
C TRP A 72 -6.30 -0.07 6.46
N VAL A 73 -6.26 -1.12 5.65
CA VAL A 73 -5.78 -2.45 6.06
C VAL A 73 -4.69 -2.89 5.11
N VAL A 74 -3.56 -3.28 5.68
CA VAL A 74 -2.46 -3.94 4.97
C VAL A 74 -2.81 -5.41 4.80
N GLY A 75 -2.69 -5.93 3.58
CA GLY A 75 -3.03 -7.31 3.28
C GLY A 75 -2.12 -8.29 4.04
N PRO A 76 -2.66 -9.39 4.58
CA PRO A 76 -1.90 -10.32 5.43
C PRO A 76 -0.78 -11.05 4.66
N SER A 77 -0.90 -11.18 3.34
CA SER A 77 0.13 -11.74 2.46
C SER A 77 1.27 -10.76 2.15
N SER A 78 1.27 -9.57 2.73
CA SER A 78 2.34 -8.59 2.52
C SER A 78 3.65 -9.13 3.10
N THR A 79 4.66 -9.22 2.24
CA THR A 79 5.93 -9.88 2.55
C THR A 79 7.07 -9.28 1.76
N LEU A 80 8.27 -9.43 2.30
CA LEU A 80 9.51 -9.10 1.63
C LEU A 80 10.51 -10.23 1.86
N THR A 81 11.21 -10.62 0.81
CA THR A 81 12.22 -11.68 0.82
C THR A 81 13.53 -11.10 0.31
N LEU A 82 14.62 -11.42 0.99
CA LEU A 82 15.97 -11.16 0.52
C LEU A 82 16.54 -12.48 0.01
N SER A 83 16.87 -12.55 -1.29
CA SER A 83 17.40 -13.77 -1.87
C SER A 83 18.80 -14.10 -1.33
N SER A 84 19.17 -15.38 -1.39
CA SER A 84 20.53 -15.86 -1.07
C SER A 84 21.52 -15.75 -2.22
N GLY A 85 21.12 -15.13 -3.34
CA GLY A 85 21.98 -14.94 -4.52
C GLY A 85 23.10 -13.92 -4.26
N ALA A 86 24.07 -13.87 -5.18
CA ALA A 86 25.17 -12.91 -5.16
C ALA A 86 25.15 -12.07 -6.46
N PRO A 87 24.79 -10.77 -6.42
CA PRO A 87 24.35 -10.01 -5.25
C PRO A 87 22.92 -10.39 -4.78
N PRO A 88 22.61 -10.23 -3.49
CA PRO A 88 21.28 -10.52 -2.97
C PRO A 88 20.29 -9.48 -3.48
N VAL A 89 19.10 -9.94 -3.88
CA VAL A 89 18.02 -9.09 -4.39
C VAL A 89 16.80 -9.20 -3.50
N THR A 90 16.09 -8.08 -3.36
CA THR A 90 14.87 -8.03 -2.54
C THR A 90 13.65 -8.17 -3.44
N THR A 91 12.70 -9.04 -3.07
CA THR A 91 11.43 -9.21 -3.78
C THR A 91 10.26 -9.31 -2.81
N GLY A 92 9.08 -8.85 -3.22
CA GLY A 92 7.91 -8.89 -2.37
C GLY A 92 6.76 -8.05 -2.87
N ALA A 93 5.67 -8.08 -2.11
CA ALA A 93 4.49 -7.30 -2.39
C ALA A 93 3.91 -6.80 -1.07
N ILE A 94 3.38 -5.59 -1.09
CA ILE A 94 2.63 -4.97 -0.01
C ILE A 94 1.33 -4.47 -0.60
N THR A 95 0.22 -4.86 -0.01
CA THR A 95 -1.10 -4.43 -0.47
C THR A 95 -1.79 -3.66 0.64
N VAL A 96 -2.51 -2.60 0.28
CA VAL A 96 -3.27 -1.76 1.21
C VAL A 96 -4.63 -1.50 0.60
N ALA A 97 -5.69 -1.77 1.34
CA ALA A 97 -7.07 -1.55 0.92
C ALA A 97 -7.79 -0.64 1.91
N GLY A 98 -8.65 0.23 1.39
CA GLY A 98 -9.51 1.07 2.20
C GLY A 98 -10.72 0.31 2.72
N THR A 99 -11.07 0.56 3.98
CA THR A 99 -12.13 -0.17 4.72
C THR A 99 -13.31 0.71 5.12
N THR A 100 -13.12 2.02 5.16
CA THR A 100 -14.14 2.98 5.60
C THR A 100 -14.88 3.58 4.43
N ARG A 101 -16.06 4.17 4.66
CA ARG A 101 -16.87 4.80 3.59
C ARG A 101 -16.06 5.75 2.69
N ASP A 102 -15.11 6.46 3.29
CA ASP A 102 -14.26 7.42 2.61
C ASP A 102 -13.11 6.81 1.82
N THR A 103 -12.65 5.62 2.17
CA THR A 103 -11.53 4.92 1.52
C THR A 103 -11.98 3.69 0.75
N ALA A 104 -13.25 3.30 0.87
CA ALA A 104 -13.86 2.18 0.19
C ALA A 104 -13.71 2.32 -1.32
N GLY A 105 -13.33 1.22 -1.98
CA GLY A 105 -13.05 1.23 -3.42
C GLY A 105 -11.66 1.72 -3.79
N LEU A 106 -10.85 2.19 -2.83
CA LEU A 106 -9.46 2.57 -3.03
C LEU A 106 -8.53 1.45 -2.55
N ALA A 107 -7.54 1.12 -3.37
CA ALA A 107 -6.48 0.21 -2.97
C ALA A 107 -5.15 0.57 -3.64
N THR A 108 -4.06 0.19 -3.00
CA THR A 108 -2.71 0.28 -3.58
C THR A 108 -1.93 -1.00 -3.35
N SER A 109 -1.07 -1.31 -4.30
CA SER A 109 -0.13 -2.42 -4.23
C SER A 109 1.25 -1.91 -4.59
N LEU A 110 2.23 -2.23 -3.75
CA LEU A 110 3.64 -1.97 -3.97
C LEU A 110 4.37 -3.29 -4.17
N TYR A 111 4.95 -3.46 -5.35
CA TYR A 111 5.72 -4.63 -5.73
C TYR A 111 7.20 -4.26 -5.75
N VAL A 112 8.01 -5.03 -5.03
CA VAL A 112 9.46 -4.96 -5.07
C VAL A 112 9.94 -6.15 -5.89
N MET A 113 10.70 -5.88 -6.94
CA MET A 113 11.19 -6.87 -7.89
C MET A 113 12.68 -6.65 -8.14
N PRO A 114 13.39 -7.63 -8.71
CA PRO A 114 14.82 -7.48 -9.01
C PRO A 114 15.10 -6.32 -9.99
N SER A 115 14.15 -6.03 -10.89
CA SER A 115 14.23 -4.95 -11.88
C SER A 115 13.82 -3.57 -11.36
N GLY A 116 13.39 -3.46 -10.10
CA GLY A 116 12.92 -2.22 -9.50
C GLY A 116 11.60 -2.39 -8.76
N SER A 117 10.92 -1.27 -8.46
CA SER A 117 9.63 -1.28 -7.80
C SER A 117 8.51 -0.81 -8.72
N LYS A 118 7.31 -1.36 -8.53
CA LYS A 118 6.07 -0.93 -9.19
C LYS A 118 5.05 -0.58 -8.13
N CYS A 119 4.42 0.59 -8.25
CA CYS A 119 3.28 0.96 -7.44
C CYS A 119 2.02 1.01 -8.32
N ARG A 120 0.96 0.32 -7.90
CA ARG A 120 -0.31 0.17 -8.63
C ARG A 120 -1.48 0.63 -7.77
N CYS A 121 -2.37 1.41 -8.35
CA CYS A 121 -3.47 2.08 -7.67
C CYS A 121 -4.79 1.63 -8.29
N GLU A 122 -5.80 1.44 -7.46
CA GLU A 122 -7.17 1.18 -7.86
C GLU A 122 -8.09 2.18 -7.15
N THR A 123 -9.06 2.72 -7.88
CA THR A 123 -10.02 3.71 -7.36
C THR A 123 -11.48 3.29 -7.51
N ARG A 124 -11.72 2.12 -8.11
CA ARG A 124 -13.06 1.59 -8.40
C ARG A 124 -13.35 0.28 -7.69
N SER A 125 -12.33 -0.37 -7.12
CA SER A 125 -12.43 -1.64 -6.43
C SER A 125 -11.57 -1.62 -5.17
N GLY A 126 -12.12 -2.09 -4.05
CA GLY A 126 -11.34 -2.26 -2.81
C GLY A 126 -10.32 -3.40 -2.90
N ALA A 127 -10.31 -4.16 -4.00
CA ALA A 127 -9.34 -5.22 -4.24
C ALA A 127 -7.99 -4.63 -4.67
N PRO A 128 -6.89 -4.93 -3.97
CA PRO A 128 -5.56 -4.48 -4.37
C PRO A 128 -5.18 -5.01 -5.77
N PRO A 129 -4.71 -4.14 -6.68
CA PRO A 129 -4.39 -4.55 -8.04
C PRO A 129 -3.14 -5.45 -8.08
N GLY A 130 -3.14 -6.39 -9.03
CA GLY A 130 -1.96 -7.19 -9.41
C GLY A 130 -0.82 -6.32 -9.96
N PRO A 131 0.39 -6.88 -10.17
CA PRO A 131 1.57 -6.13 -10.63
C PRO A 131 1.38 -5.45 -11.99
N ASP A 132 0.51 -5.99 -12.83
CA ASP A 132 0.16 -5.43 -14.15
C ASP A 132 -1.29 -4.93 -14.21
N GLY A 133 -2.07 -5.06 -13.13
CA GLY A 133 -3.44 -4.54 -13.01
C GLY A 133 -3.52 -3.12 -12.47
N GLY A 134 -4.70 -2.47 -12.55
CA GLY A 134 -4.93 -1.12 -12.03
C GLY A 134 -4.20 0.00 -12.79
N ALA A 135 -4.26 1.22 -12.25
CA ALA A 135 -3.54 2.38 -12.75
C ALA A 135 -2.12 2.45 -12.17
N ARG A 136 -1.22 3.19 -12.83
CA ARG A 136 0.05 3.56 -12.18
C ARG A 136 -0.23 4.56 -11.08
N CYS A 137 0.33 4.27 -9.90
CA CYS A 137 0.52 5.24 -8.86
C CYS A 137 1.75 6.12 -9.17
#